data_AF-A0AAU2X4M3-F1
#
_entry.id   AF-A0AAU2X4M3-F1
#
_cell.length_a   1.000
_cell.length_b   1.000
_cell.length_c   1.000
_cell.angle_alpha   90.00
_cell.angle_beta   90.00
_cell.angle_gamma   90.00
#
_symmetry.space_group_name_H-M   'P 1'
#
loop_
_entity.id
_entity.type
_entity.pdbx_description
1 polymer ?
#
loop_
_entity_poly.entity_id
_entity_poly.type
_entity_poly.pdbx_seq_one_letter_code
_entity_poly.pdbx_strand_id
1 'polypeptide(L)'
;MHSQHAVSPSAEHIRRAPKVLLHDHLDGGLRPATIVELAAAVGYGNLPTDDPAALGVWFREAADSGSLERYLETFAHTCAVMQTREALVRVAAECAEDLAADGVVYAEIRYAPEQHLDAGLTLDEVVEAVNEGFRLGEHNAAEAGHRIRVGALLTAMRHAARSLEIAELANRYRDEGVVGFDIAGAEAGHPPTRHLDAFEYLQRENFHFTIHAGEAFGLPSIWEAVQWCGADRLGHGVRIIDDIDVKDDGAIALGRLAAYVRDKRIPLEMCPTSNLQTGAAASYADHPIGLLRKLYFRVTVNTDNRLMSGTSMTREFEHLVDAFGYDLDDMQWFTVNAMKSAFIPFDERLAMINEVIKPGYAALRAEWLFPRG
;
A
#
# COMPACT_ATOMS: atom_id res chain seq x y z
N MET A 1 26.86 19.07 10.70
CA MET A 1 26.20 20.29 11.21
C MET A 1 24.74 19.92 11.43
N HIS A 2 24.37 19.47 12.63
CA HIS A 2 22.98 19.18 12.94
C HIS A 2 22.25 20.52 13.08
N SER A 3 21.27 20.76 12.21
CA SER A 3 20.42 21.94 12.26
C SER A 3 19.69 21.99 13.61
N GLN A 4 19.79 23.12 14.29
CA GLN A 4 19.27 23.33 15.66
C GLN A 4 17.75 23.50 15.77
N HIS A 5 16.97 23.12 14.75
CA HIS A 5 15.51 23.26 14.77
C HIS A 5 14.82 22.07 14.07
N ALA A 6 14.83 20.89 14.69
CA ALA A 6 13.89 19.83 14.35
C ALA A 6 12.51 20.24 14.90
N VAL A 7 11.75 20.99 14.10
CA VAL A 7 10.37 21.36 14.42
C VAL A 7 9.48 20.26 13.90
N SER A 8 8.63 19.68 14.76
CA SER A 8 7.64 18.70 14.36
C SER A 8 6.77 19.28 13.22
N PRO A 9 6.57 18.54 12.12
CA PRO A 9 5.77 19.03 11.01
C PRO A 9 4.31 19.22 11.45
N SER A 10 3.67 20.29 10.96
CA SER A 10 2.23 20.47 11.14
C SER A 10 1.46 19.48 10.27
N ALA A 11 0.19 19.21 10.57
CA ALA A 11 -0.69 18.40 9.73
C ALA A 11 -0.73 18.90 8.27
N GLU A 12 -0.66 20.22 8.06
CA GLU A 12 -0.61 20.82 6.72
C GLU A 12 0.73 20.56 6.01
N HIS A 13 1.85 20.59 6.74
CA HIS A 13 3.13 20.15 6.17
C HIS A 13 3.09 18.68 5.77
N ILE A 14 2.52 17.81 6.61
CA ILE A 14 2.43 16.37 6.35
C ILE A 14 1.57 16.11 5.11
N ARG A 15 0.41 16.78 5.01
CA ARG A 15 -0.50 16.70 3.86
C ARG A 15 0.18 17.11 2.56
N ARG A 16 0.88 18.25 2.56
CA ARG A 16 1.54 18.79 1.36
C ARG A 16 2.86 18.10 1.01
N ALA A 17 3.46 17.34 1.93
CA ALA A 17 4.69 16.61 1.65
C ALA A 17 4.48 15.63 0.50
N PRO A 18 5.38 15.58 -0.51
CA PRO A 18 5.32 14.56 -1.54
C PRO A 18 5.43 13.18 -0.90
N LYS A 19 4.51 12.28 -1.24
CA LYS A 19 4.47 10.91 -0.71
C LYS A 19 4.42 9.90 -1.83
N VAL A 20 4.89 8.70 -1.55
CA VAL A 20 4.85 7.56 -2.48
C VAL A 20 4.21 6.39 -1.76
N LEU A 21 3.18 5.82 -2.37
CA LEU A 21 2.36 4.75 -1.81
C LEU A 21 2.55 3.48 -2.65
N LEU A 22 2.99 2.39 -2.05
CA LEU A 22 3.26 1.13 -2.75
C LEU A 22 2.35 -0.03 -2.35
N HIS A 23 1.53 0.17 -1.32
CA HIS A 23 0.67 -0.86 -0.77
C HIS A 23 -0.67 -0.27 -0.36
N ASP A 24 -1.60 -0.30 -1.31
CA ASP A 24 -2.97 0.13 -1.12
C ASP A 24 -3.90 -0.67 -2.04
N HIS A 25 -4.92 -1.28 -1.45
CA HIS A 25 -5.92 -2.08 -2.18
C HIS A 25 -7.06 -1.19 -2.66
N LEU A 26 -7.36 -1.23 -3.95
CA LEU A 26 -8.41 -0.42 -4.57
C LEU A 26 -9.78 -0.72 -3.92
N ASP A 27 -10.09 -2.01 -3.79
CA ASP A 27 -11.28 -2.58 -3.16
C ASP A 27 -11.32 -2.38 -1.63
N GLY A 28 -10.20 -1.94 -1.04
CA GLY A 28 -10.07 -1.51 0.35
C GLY A 28 -10.10 0.02 0.56
N GLY A 29 -10.26 0.79 -0.52
CA GLY A 29 -10.04 2.25 -0.53
C GLY A 29 -11.24 3.10 -0.92
N LEU A 30 -12.44 2.52 -1.06
CA LEU A 30 -13.63 3.21 -1.57
C LEU A 30 -14.10 4.32 -0.61
N ARG A 31 -14.67 5.39 -1.18
CA ARG A 31 -15.43 6.38 -0.41
C ARG A 31 -16.74 5.73 0.09
N PRO A 32 -17.13 5.86 1.37
CA PRO A 32 -18.39 5.32 1.87
C PRO A 32 -19.63 5.80 1.11
N ALA A 33 -19.64 7.06 0.67
CA ALA A 33 -20.74 7.62 -0.13
C ALA A 33 -20.87 6.91 -1.48
N THR A 34 -19.74 6.64 -2.14
CA THR A 34 -19.71 5.90 -3.40
C THR A 34 -20.22 4.48 -3.23
N ILE A 35 -19.91 3.80 -2.11
CA ILE A 35 -20.46 2.47 -1.81
C ILE A 35 -21.98 2.52 -1.74
N VAL A 36 -22.55 3.48 -1.00
CA VAL A 36 -24.02 3.62 -0.87
C VAL A 36 -24.67 3.86 -2.24
N GLU A 37 -24.10 4.76 -3.04
CA GLU A 37 -24.63 5.09 -4.36
C GLU A 37 -24.57 3.90 -5.33
N LEU A 38 -23.43 3.20 -5.37
CA LEU A 38 -23.25 2.02 -6.23
C LEU A 38 -24.12 0.85 -5.76
N ALA A 39 -24.26 0.64 -4.45
CA ALA A 39 -25.14 -0.37 -3.90
C ALA A 39 -26.60 -0.14 -4.31
N ALA A 40 -27.08 1.11 -4.25
CA ALA A 40 -28.41 1.46 -4.74
C ALA A 40 -28.55 1.22 -6.25
N ALA A 41 -27.53 1.58 -7.05
CA ALA A 41 -27.55 1.41 -8.49
C ALA A 41 -27.60 -0.06 -8.94
N VAL A 42 -26.91 -0.97 -8.23
CA VAL A 42 -26.85 -2.40 -8.54
C VAL A 42 -27.87 -3.23 -7.76
N GLY A 43 -28.68 -2.60 -6.90
CA GLY A 43 -29.69 -3.29 -6.08
C GLY A 43 -29.12 -4.13 -4.94
N TYR A 44 -27.92 -3.81 -4.45
CA TYR A 44 -27.27 -4.50 -3.35
C TYR A 44 -27.81 -4.01 -1.98
N GLY A 45 -28.66 -4.82 -1.36
CA GLY A 45 -29.37 -4.47 -0.12
C GLY A 45 -28.72 -4.95 1.20
N ASN A 46 -27.51 -5.52 1.14
CA ASN A 46 -26.87 -6.13 2.32
C ASN A 46 -25.93 -5.17 3.08
N LEU A 47 -25.89 -3.88 2.72
CA LEU A 47 -25.11 -2.91 3.49
C LEU A 47 -25.66 -2.81 4.93
N PRO A 48 -24.77 -2.66 5.93
CA PRO A 48 -25.18 -2.51 7.33
C PRO A 48 -25.93 -1.21 7.60
N THR A 49 -25.72 -0.19 6.76
CA THR A 49 -26.39 1.10 6.77
C THR A 49 -26.24 1.79 5.41
N ASP A 50 -27.17 2.69 5.07
CA ASP A 50 -27.15 3.55 3.89
C ASP A 50 -26.69 4.99 4.20
N ASP A 51 -26.35 5.30 5.47
CA ASP A 51 -25.70 6.55 5.84
C ASP A 51 -24.18 6.44 5.61
N PRO A 52 -23.57 7.26 4.72
CA PRO A 52 -22.15 7.15 4.41
C PRO A 52 -21.22 7.31 5.62
N ALA A 53 -21.56 8.19 6.56
CA ALA A 53 -20.70 8.44 7.72
C ALA A 53 -20.74 7.24 8.69
N ALA A 54 -21.93 6.72 8.96
CA ALA A 54 -22.12 5.52 9.76
C ALA A 54 -21.49 4.28 9.09
N LEU A 55 -21.57 4.19 7.76
CA LEU A 55 -20.94 3.09 7.01
C LEU A 55 -19.42 3.12 7.16
N GLY A 56 -18.79 4.30 7.03
CA GLY A 56 -17.35 4.43 7.24
C GLY A 56 -16.91 4.07 8.66
N VAL A 57 -17.71 4.41 9.68
CA VAL A 57 -17.47 3.98 11.07
C VAL A 57 -17.59 2.46 11.20
N TRP A 58 -18.61 1.86 10.59
CA TRP A 58 -18.82 0.42 10.62
C TRP A 58 -17.63 -0.34 10.00
N PHE A 59 -17.14 0.10 8.83
CA PHE A 59 -15.97 -0.53 8.20
C PHE A 59 -14.75 -0.52 9.12
N ARG A 60 -14.46 0.63 9.75
CA ARG A 60 -13.35 0.78 10.68
C ARG A 60 -13.48 -0.12 11.91
N GLU A 61 -14.66 -0.15 12.52
CA GLU A 61 -14.90 -0.96 13.72
C GLU A 61 -14.90 -2.46 13.42
N ALA A 62 -15.41 -2.87 12.26
CA ALA A 62 -15.37 -4.26 11.80
C ALA A 62 -13.93 -4.72 11.47
N ALA A 63 -13.12 -3.83 10.91
CA ALA A 63 -11.72 -4.09 10.60
C ALA A 63 -10.82 -4.16 11.85
N ASP A 64 -11.08 -3.33 12.87
CA ASP A 64 -10.36 -3.29 14.15
C ASP A 64 -10.69 -4.49 15.06
N SER A 65 -10.42 -5.69 14.54
CA SER A 65 -10.89 -6.96 15.07
C SER A 65 -9.80 -7.78 15.75
N GLY A 66 -8.53 -7.38 15.62
CA GLY A 66 -7.36 -8.13 16.09
C GLY A 66 -7.12 -9.44 15.35
N SER A 67 -7.74 -9.64 14.17
CA SER A 67 -7.63 -10.84 13.34
C SER A 67 -7.72 -10.48 11.85
N LEU A 68 -6.74 -10.95 11.06
CA LEU A 68 -6.74 -10.77 9.62
C LEU A 68 -7.97 -11.40 8.96
N GLU A 69 -8.45 -12.56 9.44
CA GLU A 69 -9.62 -13.22 8.85
C GLU A 69 -10.89 -12.39 8.98
N ARG A 70 -11.13 -11.80 10.16
CA ARG A 70 -12.29 -10.94 10.39
C ARG A 70 -12.19 -9.62 9.64
N TYR A 71 -10.99 -9.07 9.57
CA TYR A 71 -10.71 -7.88 8.76
C TYR A 71 -11.18 -8.06 7.31
N LEU A 72 -10.89 -9.22 6.71
CA LEU A 72 -11.22 -9.55 5.32
C LEU A 72 -12.73 -9.73 5.05
N GLU A 73 -13.56 -9.99 6.07
CA GLU A 73 -15.01 -10.17 5.89
C GLU A 73 -15.69 -8.91 5.34
N THR A 74 -15.12 -7.73 5.61
CA THR A 74 -15.66 -6.43 5.18
C THR A 74 -15.63 -6.24 3.65
N PHE A 75 -14.71 -6.90 2.93
CA PHE A 75 -14.57 -6.80 1.47
C PHE A 75 -15.79 -7.35 0.71
N ALA A 76 -16.62 -8.18 1.36
CA ALA A 76 -17.84 -8.67 0.75
C ALA A 76 -18.76 -7.53 0.24
N HIS A 77 -18.74 -6.37 0.92
CA HIS A 77 -19.52 -5.21 0.52
C HIS A 77 -18.87 -4.41 -0.61
N THR A 78 -17.56 -4.18 -0.56
CA THR A 78 -16.85 -3.39 -1.57
C THR A 78 -16.77 -4.14 -2.89
N CYS A 79 -16.45 -5.43 -2.86
CA CYS A 79 -16.47 -6.27 -4.06
C CYS A 79 -17.88 -6.33 -4.69
N ALA A 80 -18.94 -6.45 -3.88
CA ALA A 80 -20.31 -6.53 -4.41
C ALA A 80 -20.74 -5.29 -5.21
N VAL A 81 -20.24 -4.10 -4.85
CA VAL A 81 -20.57 -2.86 -5.57
C VAL A 81 -19.64 -2.55 -6.75
N MET A 82 -18.56 -3.33 -6.92
CA MET A 82 -17.54 -3.16 -7.97
C MET A 82 -17.69 -4.17 -9.12
N GLN A 83 -18.89 -4.67 -9.38
CA GLN A 83 -19.13 -5.70 -10.41
C GLN A 83 -19.40 -5.13 -11.81
N THR A 84 -19.49 -3.81 -11.97
CA THR A 84 -19.71 -3.17 -13.28
C THR A 84 -18.52 -2.34 -13.72
N ARG A 85 -18.38 -2.17 -15.04
CA ARG A 85 -17.33 -1.35 -15.64
C ARG A 85 -17.37 0.09 -15.11
N GLU A 86 -18.55 0.68 -15.02
CA GLU A 86 -18.75 2.06 -14.55
C GLU A 86 -18.33 2.21 -13.09
N ALA A 87 -18.63 1.22 -12.25
CA ALA A 87 -18.22 1.22 -10.85
C ALA A 87 -16.69 1.16 -10.72
N LEU A 88 -16.03 0.27 -11.46
CA LEU A 88 -14.57 0.12 -11.46
C LEU A 88 -13.86 1.39 -11.93
N VAL A 89 -14.30 2.00 -13.03
CA VAL A 89 -13.76 3.28 -13.54
C VAL A 89 -13.91 4.37 -12.47
N ARG A 90 -15.10 4.50 -11.88
CA ARG A 90 -15.36 5.52 -10.87
C ARG A 90 -14.46 5.33 -9.65
N VAL A 91 -14.43 4.13 -9.08
CA VAL A 91 -13.65 3.83 -7.87
C VAL A 91 -12.15 4.06 -8.09
N ALA A 92 -11.62 3.67 -9.26
CA ALA A 92 -10.22 3.92 -9.62
C ALA A 92 -9.92 5.43 -9.81
N ALA A 93 -10.83 6.19 -10.42
CA ALA A 93 -10.67 7.64 -10.55
C ALA A 93 -10.67 8.35 -9.18
N GLU A 94 -11.64 8.02 -8.32
CA GLU A 94 -11.76 8.57 -6.97
C GLU A 94 -10.53 8.24 -6.11
N CYS A 95 -9.96 7.03 -6.27
CA CYS A 95 -8.72 6.62 -5.61
C CYS A 95 -7.55 7.55 -5.97
N ALA A 96 -7.31 7.81 -7.26
CA ALA A 96 -6.22 8.68 -7.69
C ALA A 96 -6.43 10.14 -7.24
N GLU A 97 -7.66 10.64 -7.29
CA GLU A 97 -8.03 11.98 -6.80
C GLU A 97 -7.73 12.14 -5.31
N ASP A 98 -8.19 11.20 -4.48
CA ASP A 98 -8.03 11.25 -3.03
C ASP A 98 -6.54 11.19 -2.63
N LEU A 99 -5.78 10.32 -3.29
CA LEU A 99 -4.34 10.19 -3.07
C LEU A 99 -3.59 11.45 -3.47
N ALA A 100 -3.92 12.05 -4.61
CA ALA A 100 -3.29 13.28 -5.08
C ALA A 100 -3.60 14.47 -4.13
N ALA A 101 -4.84 14.57 -3.66
CA ALA A 101 -5.26 15.55 -2.67
C ALA A 101 -4.56 15.35 -1.31
N ASP A 102 -4.18 14.12 -0.99
CA ASP A 102 -3.38 13.77 0.18
C ASP A 102 -1.86 13.87 -0.08
N GLY A 103 -1.42 14.51 -1.17
CA GLY A 103 -0.01 14.78 -1.48
C GLY A 103 0.79 13.57 -1.99
N VAL A 104 0.12 12.48 -2.37
CA VAL A 104 0.78 11.35 -3.04
C VAL A 104 1.09 11.72 -4.48
N VAL A 105 2.35 11.58 -4.87
CA VAL A 105 2.84 11.92 -6.22
C VAL A 105 3.05 10.69 -7.10
N TYR A 106 3.18 9.51 -6.48
CA TYR A 106 3.23 8.22 -7.16
C TYR A 106 2.55 7.15 -6.31
N ALA A 107 1.69 6.35 -6.92
CA ALA A 107 1.02 5.24 -6.28
C ALA A 107 1.11 3.95 -7.10
N GLU A 108 1.29 2.84 -6.41
CA GLU A 108 1.11 1.50 -6.93
C GLU A 108 -0.09 0.86 -6.21
N ILE A 109 -1.22 0.79 -6.93
CA ILE A 109 -2.51 0.35 -6.38
C ILE A 109 -2.75 -1.08 -6.80
N ARG A 110 -3.08 -1.93 -5.83
CA ARG A 110 -3.34 -3.36 -6.05
C ARG A 110 -4.82 -3.68 -5.96
N TYR A 111 -5.25 -4.71 -6.67
CA TYR A 111 -6.61 -5.25 -6.61
C TYR A 111 -6.62 -6.64 -7.25
N ALA A 112 -7.64 -7.45 -6.94
CA ALA A 112 -7.76 -8.78 -7.53
C ALA A 112 -8.83 -8.79 -8.64
N PRO A 113 -8.47 -8.80 -9.94
CA PRO A 113 -9.44 -8.77 -11.03
C PRO A 113 -10.45 -9.91 -10.98
N GLU A 114 -10.04 -11.06 -10.42
CA GLU A 114 -10.90 -12.24 -10.27
C GLU A 114 -12.08 -12.06 -9.31
N GLN A 115 -12.10 -11.00 -8.49
CA GLN A 115 -13.20 -10.68 -7.58
C GLN A 115 -14.30 -9.82 -8.22
N HIS A 116 -14.16 -9.44 -9.50
CA HIS A 116 -15.07 -8.51 -10.19
C HIS A 116 -15.73 -9.13 -11.44
N LEU A 117 -15.99 -10.44 -11.40
CA LEU A 117 -16.49 -11.21 -12.54
C LEU A 117 -17.97 -11.64 -12.40
N ASP A 118 -18.61 -11.40 -11.24
CA ASP A 118 -19.93 -11.98 -10.91
C ASP A 118 -21.07 -11.42 -11.76
N ALA A 119 -20.91 -10.19 -12.30
CA ALA A 119 -21.86 -9.59 -13.25
C ALA A 119 -21.46 -9.74 -14.72
N GLY A 120 -20.50 -10.63 -15.03
CA GLY A 120 -20.18 -11.06 -16.39
C GLY A 120 -19.04 -10.32 -17.07
N LEU A 121 -18.28 -9.49 -16.36
CA LEU A 121 -17.02 -8.94 -16.88
C LEU A 121 -15.99 -10.05 -17.04
N THR A 122 -15.13 -9.91 -18.05
CA THR A 122 -13.90 -10.67 -18.20
C THR A 122 -12.77 -10.05 -17.39
N LEU A 123 -11.69 -10.82 -17.15
CA LEU A 123 -10.49 -10.30 -16.49
C LEU A 123 -9.91 -9.08 -17.21
N ASP A 124 -9.83 -9.14 -18.55
CA ASP A 124 -9.32 -8.06 -19.40
C ASP A 124 -10.20 -6.80 -19.29
N GLU A 125 -11.53 -6.93 -19.34
CA GLU A 125 -12.46 -5.79 -19.15
C GLU A 125 -12.33 -5.13 -17.77
N VAL A 126 -12.07 -5.92 -16.72
CA VAL A 126 -11.81 -5.39 -15.38
C VAL A 126 -10.52 -4.57 -15.35
N VAL A 127 -9.43 -5.07 -15.93
CA VAL A 127 -8.14 -4.35 -16.00
C VAL A 127 -8.26 -3.06 -16.81
N GLU A 128 -8.93 -3.12 -17.97
CA GLU A 128 -9.16 -1.96 -18.83
C GLU A 128 -9.98 -0.88 -18.12
N ALA A 129 -11.03 -1.27 -17.39
CA ALA A 129 -11.86 -0.35 -16.63
C ALA A 129 -11.08 0.38 -15.52
N VAL A 130 -10.28 -0.37 -14.76
CA VAL A 130 -9.47 0.21 -13.68
C VAL A 130 -8.39 1.14 -14.24
N ASN A 131 -7.67 0.74 -15.30
CA ASN A 131 -6.65 1.59 -15.94
C ASN A 131 -7.25 2.83 -16.60
N GLU A 132 -8.48 2.77 -17.12
CA GLU A 132 -9.20 3.98 -17.55
C GLU A 132 -9.51 4.89 -16.36
N GLY A 133 -10.03 4.33 -15.27
CA GLY A 133 -10.34 5.10 -14.06
C GLY A 133 -9.11 5.80 -13.49
N PHE A 134 -7.95 5.13 -13.42
CA PHE A 134 -6.72 5.77 -12.99
C PHE A 134 -6.32 6.93 -13.89
N ARG A 135 -6.36 6.77 -15.22
CA ARG A 135 -6.07 7.89 -16.16
C ARG A 135 -7.03 9.06 -16.00
N LEU A 136 -8.32 8.77 -15.76
CA LEU A 136 -9.32 9.80 -15.50
C LEU A 136 -9.03 10.54 -14.18
N GLY A 137 -8.72 9.80 -13.11
CA GLY A 137 -8.41 10.40 -11.81
C GLY A 137 -7.11 11.21 -11.82
N GLU A 138 -6.06 10.75 -12.52
CA GLU A 138 -4.83 11.52 -12.77
C GLU A 138 -5.14 12.85 -13.47
N HIS A 139 -6.00 12.83 -14.49
CA HIS A 139 -6.45 14.02 -15.20
C HIS A 139 -7.23 14.96 -14.29
N ASN A 140 -8.20 14.44 -13.52
CA ASN A 140 -9.00 15.24 -12.60
C ASN A 140 -8.14 15.88 -11.49
N ALA A 141 -7.17 15.13 -10.96
CA ALA A 141 -6.20 15.64 -10.01
C ALA A 141 -5.36 16.79 -10.62
N ALA A 142 -4.93 16.67 -11.88
CA ALA A 142 -4.20 17.72 -12.58
C ALA A 142 -5.02 19.01 -12.72
N GLU A 143 -6.30 18.91 -13.10
CA GLU A 143 -7.22 20.06 -13.17
C GLU A 143 -7.45 20.71 -11.79
N ALA A 144 -7.42 19.92 -10.71
CA ALA A 144 -7.48 20.41 -9.33
C ALA A 144 -6.15 20.99 -8.81
N GLY A 145 -5.09 21.01 -9.62
CA GLY A 145 -3.78 21.54 -9.26
C GLY A 145 -2.87 20.55 -8.51
N HIS A 146 -3.26 19.28 -8.44
CA HIS A 146 -2.46 18.19 -7.90
C HIS A 146 -1.74 17.43 -9.02
N ARG A 147 -0.78 16.57 -8.68
CA ARG A 147 -0.09 15.71 -9.66
C ARG A 147 0.16 14.36 -9.02
N ILE A 148 -0.28 13.31 -9.69
CA ILE A 148 -0.05 11.92 -9.31
C ILE A 148 0.21 11.10 -10.58
N ARG A 149 0.99 10.03 -10.43
CA ARG A 149 1.02 8.91 -11.38
C ARG A 149 0.65 7.63 -10.66
N VAL A 150 -0.15 6.79 -11.29
CA VAL A 150 -0.65 5.53 -10.73
C VAL A 150 -0.25 4.35 -11.63
N GLY A 151 0.25 3.28 -11.01
CA GLY A 151 0.44 1.98 -11.64
C GLY A 151 -0.41 0.92 -10.94
N ALA A 152 -0.94 -0.03 -11.72
CA ALA A 152 -1.71 -1.15 -11.21
C ALA A 152 -0.83 -2.34 -10.83
N LEU A 153 -1.16 -3.03 -9.74
CA LEU A 153 -0.67 -4.37 -9.43
C LEU A 153 -1.85 -5.33 -9.48
N LEU A 154 -1.74 -6.42 -10.25
CA LEU A 154 -2.79 -7.44 -10.27
C LEU A 154 -2.50 -8.48 -9.20
N THR A 155 -3.47 -8.68 -8.33
CA THR A 155 -3.37 -9.57 -7.18
C THR A 155 -4.08 -10.88 -7.46
N ALA A 156 -3.41 -12.02 -7.25
CA ALA A 156 -4.08 -13.31 -7.16
C ALA A 156 -4.42 -13.63 -5.70
N MET A 157 -5.63 -14.13 -5.44
CA MET A 157 -6.04 -14.51 -4.10
C MET A 157 -5.46 -15.88 -3.73
N ARG A 158 -4.84 -15.96 -2.56
CA ARG A 158 -4.17 -17.18 -2.03
C ARG A 158 -5.04 -18.44 -1.98
N HIS A 159 -6.36 -18.25 -1.88
CA HIS A 159 -7.32 -19.34 -1.80
C HIS A 159 -7.86 -19.76 -3.18
N ALA A 160 -7.59 -18.99 -4.24
CA ALA A 160 -7.98 -19.28 -5.60
C ALA A 160 -6.86 -20.05 -6.33
N ALA A 161 -7.26 -20.91 -7.28
CA ALA A 161 -6.34 -21.68 -8.12
C ALA A 161 -6.07 -20.98 -9.48
N ARG A 162 -5.83 -19.66 -9.46
CA ARG A 162 -5.73 -18.82 -10.66
C ARG A 162 -4.46 -17.97 -10.74
N SER A 163 -3.50 -18.16 -9.83
CA SER A 163 -2.31 -17.29 -9.76
C SER A 163 -1.53 -17.18 -11.07
N LEU A 164 -1.37 -18.28 -11.81
CA LEU A 164 -0.69 -18.24 -13.10
C LEU A 164 -1.48 -17.44 -14.15
N GLU A 165 -2.80 -17.60 -14.20
CA GLU A 165 -3.68 -16.86 -15.12
C GLU A 165 -3.63 -15.34 -14.84
N ILE A 166 -3.65 -14.94 -13.56
CA ILE A 166 -3.53 -13.54 -13.17
C ILE A 166 -2.12 -12.99 -13.43
N ALA A 167 -1.08 -13.81 -13.27
CA ALA A 167 0.30 -13.43 -13.61
C ALA A 167 0.48 -13.22 -15.11
N GLU A 168 -0.07 -14.11 -15.95
CA GLU A 168 -0.10 -13.95 -17.40
C GLU A 168 -0.86 -12.68 -17.81
N LEU A 169 -2.01 -12.41 -17.19
CA LEU A 169 -2.78 -11.17 -17.38
C LEU A 169 -1.94 -9.93 -17.00
N ALA A 170 -1.26 -9.93 -15.85
CA ALA A 170 -0.44 -8.82 -15.42
C ALA A 170 0.70 -8.53 -16.42
N ASN A 171 1.35 -9.59 -16.92
CA ASN A 171 2.39 -9.48 -17.93
C ASN A 171 1.84 -8.97 -19.28
N ARG A 172 0.62 -9.36 -19.68
CA ARG A 172 -0.01 -8.84 -20.92
C ARG A 172 -0.17 -7.32 -20.88
N TYR A 173 -0.56 -6.76 -19.73
CA TYR A 173 -0.79 -5.32 -19.55
C TYR A 173 0.43 -4.55 -19.04
N ARG A 174 1.64 -5.14 -19.07
CA ARG A 174 2.87 -4.55 -18.50
C ARG A 174 3.27 -3.19 -19.08
N ASP A 175 2.88 -2.94 -20.33
CA ASP A 175 3.14 -1.70 -21.05
C ASP A 175 1.89 -0.81 -21.13
N GLU A 176 0.80 -1.19 -20.45
CA GLU A 176 -0.53 -0.57 -20.50
C GLU A 176 -1.07 -0.21 -19.10
N GLY A 177 -0.16 0.11 -18.16
CA GLY A 177 -0.51 0.63 -16.83
C GLY A 177 -0.38 -0.37 -15.67
N VAL A 178 -0.22 -1.66 -15.96
CA VAL A 178 0.11 -2.67 -14.92
C VAL A 178 1.62 -2.73 -14.74
N VAL A 179 2.10 -2.51 -13.52
CA VAL A 179 3.54 -2.44 -13.22
C VAL A 179 4.03 -3.58 -12.34
N GLY A 180 3.13 -4.41 -11.82
CA GLY A 180 3.53 -5.60 -11.06
C GLY A 180 2.40 -6.57 -10.77
N PHE A 181 2.77 -7.61 -10.04
CA PHE A 181 1.88 -8.66 -9.56
C PHE A 181 2.01 -8.82 -8.03
N ASP A 182 0.96 -9.33 -7.39
CA ASP A 182 0.92 -9.64 -5.96
C ASP A 182 0.12 -10.91 -5.68
N ILE A 183 0.28 -11.47 -4.47
CA ILE A 183 -0.67 -12.40 -3.89
C ILE A 183 -1.15 -11.91 -2.52
N ALA A 184 -2.45 -12.02 -2.26
CA ALA A 184 -3.07 -11.55 -1.02
C ALA A 184 -4.18 -12.49 -0.51
N GLY A 185 -4.78 -12.13 0.62
CA GLY A 185 -5.71 -12.96 1.39
C GLY A 185 -5.02 -13.65 2.58
N ALA A 186 -5.74 -14.54 3.25
CA ALA A 186 -5.27 -15.20 4.47
C ALA A 186 -3.90 -15.87 4.27
N GLU A 187 -2.91 -15.46 5.08
CA GLU A 187 -1.53 -15.92 4.95
C GLU A 187 -1.32 -17.31 5.58
N ALA A 188 -1.79 -17.49 6.81
CA ALA A 188 -1.63 -18.74 7.55
C ALA A 188 -2.35 -19.90 6.82
N GLY A 189 -1.65 -21.01 6.61
CA GLY A 189 -2.19 -22.17 5.88
C GLY A 189 -2.19 -22.05 4.35
N HIS A 190 -1.79 -20.89 3.80
CA HIS A 190 -1.73 -20.63 2.35
C HIS A 190 -0.34 -20.10 1.96
N PRO A 191 0.72 -20.94 2.04
CA PRO A 191 2.08 -20.50 1.80
C PRO A 191 2.28 -19.99 0.37
N PRO A 192 3.15 -18.98 0.15
CA PRO A 192 3.41 -18.43 -1.18
C PRO A 192 3.94 -19.49 -2.16
N THR A 193 4.58 -20.55 -1.65
CA THR A 193 5.09 -21.68 -2.46
C THR A 193 4.01 -22.44 -3.24
N ARG A 194 2.71 -22.25 -2.94
CA ARG A 194 1.61 -22.78 -3.77
C ARG A 194 1.46 -22.09 -5.13
N HIS A 195 2.11 -20.94 -5.32
CA HIS A 195 1.99 -20.09 -6.51
C HIS A 195 3.33 -19.99 -7.27
N LEU A 196 4.22 -20.97 -7.10
CA LEU A 196 5.56 -20.95 -7.72
C LEU A 196 5.51 -20.87 -9.24
N ASP A 197 4.53 -21.51 -9.88
CA ASP A 197 4.34 -21.45 -11.32
C ASP A 197 4.16 -20.00 -11.83
N ALA A 198 3.36 -19.20 -11.13
CA ALA A 198 3.17 -17.79 -11.40
C ALA A 198 4.45 -16.99 -11.21
N PHE A 199 5.15 -17.17 -10.08
CA PHE A 199 6.37 -16.42 -9.79
C PHE A 199 7.51 -16.77 -10.76
N GLU A 200 7.71 -18.05 -11.05
CA GLU A 200 8.72 -18.48 -12.01
C GLU A 200 8.41 -18.00 -13.44
N TYR A 201 7.13 -17.91 -13.81
CA TYR A 201 6.71 -17.29 -15.07
C TYR A 201 7.11 -15.81 -15.11
N LEU A 202 6.71 -15.03 -14.11
CA LEU A 202 7.01 -13.58 -14.06
C LEU A 202 8.51 -13.29 -14.04
N GLN A 203 9.30 -14.11 -13.35
CA GLN A 203 10.77 -14.01 -13.38
C GLN A 203 11.33 -14.19 -14.80
N ARG A 204 10.83 -15.17 -15.57
CA ARG A 204 11.26 -15.41 -16.95
C ARG A 204 10.87 -14.27 -17.89
N GLU A 205 9.77 -13.59 -17.58
CA GLU A 205 9.26 -12.43 -18.32
C GLU A 205 9.91 -11.10 -17.90
N ASN A 206 10.80 -11.11 -16.89
CA ASN A 206 11.39 -9.90 -16.28
C ASN A 206 10.33 -8.95 -15.70
N PHE A 207 9.26 -9.51 -15.15
CA PHE A 207 8.16 -8.75 -14.58
C PHE A 207 8.24 -8.72 -13.05
N HIS A 208 7.87 -7.59 -12.47
CA HIS A 208 8.01 -7.33 -11.04
C HIS A 208 6.87 -7.92 -10.23
N PHE A 209 7.17 -8.37 -9.01
CA PHE A 209 6.14 -8.82 -8.07
C PHE A 209 6.51 -8.57 -6.61
N THR A 210 5.49 -8.24 -5.84
CA THR A 210 5.52 -8.21 -4.37
C THR A 210 4.74 -9.40 -3.83
N ILE A 211 4.96 -9.76 -2.56
CA ILE A 211 4.23 -10.84 -1.91
C ILE A 211 3.87 -10.38 -0.50
N HIS A 212 2.58 -10.41 -0.12
CA HIS A 212 2.18 -10.28 1.29
C HIS A 212 2.83 -11.39 2.11
N ALA A 213 3.73 -11.06 3.03
CA ALA A 213 4.40 -12.07 3.84
C ALA A 213 4.89 -11.48 5.17
N GLY A 214 4.80 -12.28 6.22
CA GLY A 214 5.23 -11.90 7.55
C GLY A 214 4.29 -10.93 8.23
N GLU A 215 2.98 -11.09 8.05
CA GLU A 215 1.96 -10.37 8.82
C GLU A 215 1.33 -11.27 9.89
N ALA A 216 0.79 -12.43 9.47
CA ALA A 216 0.05 -13.36 10.30
C ALA A 216 0.74 -14.74 10.51
N PHE A 217 1.72 -15.12 9.69
CA PHE A 217 2.44 -16.41 9.86
C PHE A 217 3.86 -16.29 10.43
N GLY A 218 4.56 -15.19 10.14
CA GLY A 218 5.89 -14.88 10.69
C GLY A 218 7.06 -15.19 9.76
N LEU A 219 8.25 -15.42 10.35
CA LEU A 219 9.52 -15.57 9.62
C LEU A 219 9.52 -16.64 8.52
N PRO A 220 8.87 -17.82 8.67
CA PRO A 220 8.85 -18.82 7.60
C PRO A 220 8.23 -18.28 6.30
N SER A 221 7.16 -17.48 6.39
CA SER A 221 6.53 -16.88 5.20
C SER A 221 7.44 -15.89 4.49
N ILE A 222 8.12 -15.04 5.26
CA ILE A 222 9.11 -14.09 4.71
C ILE A 222 10.23 -14.87 4.01
N TRP A 223 10.73 -15.93 4.67
CA TRP A 223 11.78 -16.77 4.11
C TRP A 223 11.33 -17.43 2.80
N GLU A 224 10.12 -17.99 2.74
CA GLU A 224 9.58 -18.60 1.52
C GLU A 224 9.36 -17.59 0.39
N ALA A 225 8.79 -16.42 0.70
CA ALA A 225 8.58 -15.35 -0.27
C ALA A 225 9.91 -14.87 -0.88
N VAL A 226 10.96 -14.74 -0.08
CA VAL A 226 12.27 -14.29 -0.56
C VAL A 226 13.06 -15.40 -1.25
N GLN A 227 13.17 -16.58 -0.63
CA GLN A 227 14.14 -17.61 -1.05
C GLN A 227 13.58 -18.56 -2.10
N TRP A 228 12.29 -18.92 -1.99
CA TRP A 228 11.66 -19.79 -2.97
C TRP A 228 11.03 -18.99 -4.11
N CYS A 229 10.28 -17.95 -3.77
CA CYS A 229 9.48 -17.22 -4.75
C CYS A 229 10.26 -16.08 -5.41
N GLY A 230 11.28 -15.53 -4.74
CA GLY A 230 12.12 -14.46 -5.28
C GLY A 230 11.44 -13.09 -5.32
N ALA A 231 10.63 -12.77 -4.31
CA ALA A 231 9.91 -11.49 -4.24
C ALA A 231 10.84 -10.28 -4.33
N ASP A 232 10.47 -9.29 -5.16
CA ASP A 232 11.20 -8.02 -5.25
C ASP A 232 10.93 -7.12 -4.04
N ARG A 233 9.73 -7.24 -3.47
CA ARG A 233 9.26 -6.54 -2.25
C ARG A 233 8.41 -7.47 -1.40
N LEU A 234 8.25 -7.09 -0.13
CA LEU A 234 7.38 -7.79 0.81
C LEU A 234 6.24 -6.86 1.21
N GLY A 235 5.00 -7.28 0.93
CA GLY A 235 3.80 -6.70 1.52
C GLY A 235 3.84 -6.92 3.03
N HIS A 236 3.81 -5.84 3.82
CA HIS A 236 4.13 -5.81 5.24
C HIS A 236 5.59 -6.19 5.55
N GLY A 237 5.87 -7.49 5.79
CA GLY A 237 7.16 -7.95 6.33
C GLY A 237 7.40 -7.58 7.80
N VAL A 238 6.35 -7.19 8.53
CA VAL A 238 6.43 -6.66 9.90
C VAL A 238 7.06 -7.65 10.88
N ARG A 239 6.78 -8.94 10.72
CA ARG A 239 7.33 -10.02 11.56
C ARG A 239 8.82 -10.30 11.32
N ILE A 240 9.50 -9.60 10.41
CA ILE A 240 10.98 -9.65 10.32
C ILE A 240 11.65 -9.23 11.63
N ILE A 241 10.94 -8.45 12.45
CA ILE A 241 11.35 -8.03 13.79
C ILE A 241 11.66 -9.23 14.71
N ASP A 242 11.00 -10.38 14.49
CA ASP A 242 11.22 -11.59 15.28
C ASP A 242 12.61 -12.21 15.03
N ASP A 243 13.29 -11.83 13.95
CA ASP A 243 14.67 -12.24 13.64
C ASP A 243 15.67 -11.16 14.07
N ILE A 244 15.28 -10.25 14.99
CA ILE A 244 16.12 -9.19 15.55
C ILE A 244 16.12 -9.32 17.08
N ASP A 245 17.29 -9.60 17.64
CA ASP A 245 17.50 -9.68 19.08
C ASP A 245 18.03 -8.34 19.63
N VAL A 246 17.29 -7.73 20.55
CA VAL A 246 17.70 -6.53 21.28
C VAL A 246 18.03 -6.94 22.70
N LYS A 247 19.32 -6.94 23.03
CA LYS A 247 19.81 -7.38 24.34
C LYS A 247 19.55 -6.33 25.42
N ASP A 248 19.61 -6.76 26.68
CA ASP A 248 19.40 -5.90 27.85
C ASP A 248 20.36 -4.69 27.91
N ASP A 249 21.57 -4.81 27.34
CA ASP A 249 22.56 -3.75 27.24
C ASP A 249 22.35 -2.81 26.04
N GLY A 250 21.28 -3.01 25.27
CA GLY A 250 20.94 -2.28 24.06
C GLY A 250 21.68 -2.73 22.81
N ALA A 251 22.54 -3.76 22.89
CA ALA A 251 23.18 -4.31 21.71
C ALA A 251 22.17 -5.04 20.82
N ILE A 252 22.29 -4.84 19.51
CA ILE A 252 21.37 -5.41 18.52
C ILE A 252 22.10 -6.49 17.71
N ALA A 253 21.50 -7.68 17.64
CA ALA A 253 21.97 -8.77 16.80
C ALA A 253 20.89 -9.11 15.77
N LEU A 254 21.24 -9.07 14.49
CA LEU A 254 20.37 -9.54 13.42
C LEU A 254 20.55 -11.03 13.22
N GLY A 255 19.44 -11.75 13.13
CA GLY A 255 19.40 -13.08 12.58
C GLY A 255 19.71 -13.07 11.07
N ARG A 256 19.82 -14.28 10.50
CA ARG A 256 20.30 -14.44 9.12
C ARG A 256 19.32 -13.87 8.10
N LEU A 257 18.02 -14.00 8.34
CA LEU A 257 16.99 -13.54 7.41
C LEU A 257 16.89 -12.00 7.46
N ALA A 258 16.84 -11.42 8.65
CA ALA A 258 16.85 -9.97 8.87
C ALA A 258 18.10 -9.32 8.25
N ALA A 259 19.28 -9.89 8.49
CA ALA A 259 20.52 -9.41 7.86
C ALA A 259 20.46 -9.49 6.33
N TYR A 260 19.98 -10.60 5.77
CA TYR A 260 19.86 -10.78 4.31
C TYR A 260 18.89 -9.76 3.69
N VAL A 261 17.68 -9.62 4.26
CA VAL A 261 16.66 -8.66 3.81
C VAL A 261 17.20 -7.24 3.83
N ARG A 262 17.86 -6.84 4.94
CA ARG A 262 18.46 -5.51 5.09
C ARG A 262 19.56 -5.27 4.05
N ASP A 263 20.49 -6.20 3.91
CA ASP A 263 21.70 -6.02 3.12
C ASP A 263 21.41 -6.10 1.61
N LYS A 264 20.42 -6.91 1.20
CA LYS A 264 19.88 -6.94 -0.17
C LYS A 264 18.96 -5.76 -0.48
N ARG A 265 18.62 -4.94 0.52
CA ARG A 265 17.69 -3.80 0.40
C ARG A 265 16.30 -4.22 -0.08
N ILE A 266 15.83 -5.41 0.32
CA ILE A 266 14.47 -5.88 0.02
C ILE A 266 13.49 -4.94 0.73
N PRO A 267 12.58 -4.26 0.00
CA PRO A 267 11.64 -3.32 0.58
C PRO A 267 10.59 -4.02 1.45
N LEU A 268 10.27 -3.41 2.58
CA LEU A 268 9.18 -3.80 3.48
C LEU A 268 8.09 -2.74 3.38
N GLU A 269 6.96 -3.12 2.80
CA GLU A 269 5.81 -2.25 2.60
C GLU A 269 4.98 -2.17 3.89
N MET A 270 5.46 -1.42 4.88
CA MET A 270 4.84 -1.37 6.21
C MET A 270 3.53 -0.58 6.17
N CYS A 271 2.53 -1.05 6.92
CA CYS A 271 1.19 -0.45 6.97
C CYS A 271 0.80 -0.25 8.45
N PRO A 272 1.29 0.82 9.13
CA PRO A 272 1.20 0.95 10.58
C PRO A 272 -0.21 0.77 11.16
N THR A 273 -1.21 1.48 10.64
CA THR A 273 -2.59 1.36 11.17
C THR A 273 -3.15 -0.05 10.96
N SER A 274 -3.00 -0.62 9.76
CA SER A 274 -3.43 -1.99 9.46
C SER A 274 -2.75 -3.01 10.38
N ASN A 275 -1.43 -2.89 10.59
CA ASN A 275 -0.69 -3.79 11.46
C ASN A 275 -1.14 -3.76 12.93
N LEU A 276 -1.69 -2.64 13.42
CA LEU A 276 -2.34 -2.59 14.73
C LEU A 276 -3.67 -3.35 14.71
N GLN A 277 -4.52 -3.06 13.71
CA GLN A 277 -5.87 -3.64 13.58
C GLN A 277 -5.86 -5.16 13.35
N THR A 278 -4.84 -5.67 12.64
CA THR A 278 -4.65 -7.11 12.40
C THR A 278 -3.91 -7.81 13.55
N GLY A 279 -3.41 -7.05 14.54
CA GLY A 279 -2.68 -7.58 15.70
C GLY A 279 -1.20 -7.90 15.45
N ALA A 280 -0.66 -7.51 14.30
CA ALA A 280 0.75 -7.71 13.97
C ALA A 280 1.70 -6.78 14.77
N ALA A 281 1.18 -5.66 15.27
CA ALA A 281 1.86 -4.74 16.18
C ALA A 281 0.92 -4.28 17.31
N ALA A 282 1.48 -3.96 18.48
CA ALA A 282 0.68 -3.64 19.68
C ALA A 282 0.26 -2.17 19.77
N SER A 283 1.10 -1.25 19.29
CA SER A 283 0.88 0.19 19.38
C SER A 283 1.75 0.90 18.33
N TYR A 284 1.45 2.17 18.01
CA TYR A 284 2.33 2.96 17.14
C TYR A 284 3.71 3.18 17.78
N ALA A 285 3.78 3.39 19.09
CA ALA A 285 5.03 3.63 19.82
C ALA A 285 5.97 2.41 19.80
N ASP A 286 5.39 1.21 19.84
CA ASP A 286 6.12 -0.07 19.80
C ASP A 286 6.16 -0.67 18.38
N HIS A 287 5.68 0.06 17.37
CA HIS A 287 5.57 -0.46 16.02
C HIS A 287 6.97 -0.82 15.45
N PRO A 288 7.16 -2.02 14.87
CA PRO A 288 8.47 -2.47 14.37
C PRO A 288 9.16 -1.50 13.40
N ILE A 289 8.39 -0.71 12.65
CA ILE A 289 8.91 0.31 11.72
C ILE A 289 9.95 1.23 12.37
N GLY A 290 9.78 1.58 13.66
CA GLY A 290 10.69 2.46 14.39
C GLY A 290 12.10 1.86 14.51
N LEU A 291 12.20 0.60 14.95
CA LEU A 291 13.48 -0.10 15.06
C LEU A 291 14.07 -0.43 13.68
N LEU A 292 13.23 -0.88 12.73
CA LEU A 292 13.66 -1.19 11.37
C LEU A 292 14.24 0.03 10.64
N ARG A 293 13.64 1.22 10.82
CA ARG A 293 14.22 2.49 10.37
C ARG A 293 15.60 2.69 11.01
N LYS A 294 15.71 2.63 12.35
CA LYS A 294 17.00 2.86 13.06
C LYS A 294 18.11 1.93 12.57
N LEU A 295 17.74 0.71 12.17
CA LEU A 295 18.64 -0.30 11.62
C LEU A 295 18.83 -0.23 10.10
N TYR A 296 18.32 0.82 9.46
CA TYR A 296 18.45 1.09 8.02
C TYR A 296 17.84 0.03 7.11
N PHE A 297 16.84 -0.73 7.56
CA PHE A 297 16.00 -1.52 6.65
C PHE A 297 15.35 -0.60 5.62
N ARG A 298 15.03 -1.13 4.43
CA ARG A 298 14.28 -0.36 3.43
C ARG A 298 12.78 -0.48 3.73
N VAL A 299 12.33 0.24 4.74
CA VAL A 299 10.90 0.35 5.07
C VAL A 299 10.26 1.49 4.30
N THR A 300 9.00 1.30 3.91
CA THR A 300 8.11 2.33 3.35
C THR A 300 6.89 2.48 4.24
N VAL A 301 6.12 3.56 4.08
CA VAL A 301 4.88 3.82 4.82
C VAL A 301 3.74 3.74 3.83
N ASN A 302 2.71 2.96 4.15
CA ASN A 302 1.57 2.72 3.29
C ASN A 302 0.27 2.60 4.08
N THR A 303 -0.85 2.71 3.38
CA THR A 303 -2.21 2.72 3.94
C THR A 303 -2.85 1.35 4.02
N ASP A 304 -2.45 0.41 3.18
CA ASP A 304 -3.10 -0.89 2.98
C ASP A 304 -4.56 -0.73 2.52
N ASN A 305 -5.49 -0.39 3.40
CA ASN A 305 -6.89 -0.19 3.06
C ASN A 305 -7.42 1.09 3.71
N ARG A 306 -7.54 2.18 2.95
CA ARG A 306 -7.95 3.48 3.52
C ARG A 306 -9.33 3.43 4.19
N LEU A 307 -10.28 2.71 3.60
CA LEU A 307 -11.64 2.59 4.13
C LEU A 307 -11.66 1.74 5.40
N MET A 308 -11.15 0.51 5.33
CA MET A 308 -11.15 -0.45 6.43
C MET A 308 -10.32 0.07 7.60
N SER A 309 -9.14 0.63 7.34
CA SER A 309 -8.32 1.21 8.40
C SER A 309 -8.77 2.60 8.85
N GLY A 310 -9.73 3.22 8.14
CA GLY A 310 -10.17 4.58 8.41
C GLY A 310 -9.00 5.56 8.46
N THR A 311 -8.06 5.43 7.53
CA THR A 311 -6.76 6.12 7.50
C THR A 311 -6.50 6.81 6.15
N SER A 312 -5.40 7.55 6.06
CA SER A 312 -4.87 8.16 4.84
C SER A 312 -3.34 8.21 4.93
N MET A 313 -2.66 8.53 3.82
CA MET A 313 -1.20 8.66 3.84
C MET A 313 -0.73 9.76 4.81
N THR A 314 -1.46 10.87 4.90
CA THR A 314 -1.21 11.89 5.93
C THR A 314 -1.36 11.34 7.33
N ARG A 315 -2.44 10.58 7.61
CA ARG A 315 -2.69 10.02 8.94
C ARG A 315 -1.65 8.99 9.35
N GLU A 316 -1.19 8.13 8.44
CA GLU A 316 -0.08 7.22 8.71
C GLU A 316 1.17 8.00 9.16
N PHE A 317 1.51 9.08 8.46
CA PHE A 317 2.66 9.90 8.85
C PHE A 317 2.41 10.68 10.15
N GLU A 318 1.22 11.20 10.40
CA GLU A 318 0.86 11.83 11.69
C GLU A 318 1.09 10.86 12.85
N HIS A 319 0.62 9.62 12.73
CA HIS A 319 0.83 8.59 13.76
C HIS A 319 2.32 8.29 13.99
N LEU A 320 3.15 8.26 12.93
CA LEU A 320 4.58 8.04 13.07
C LEU A 320 5.33 9.27 13.63
N VAL A 321 4.91 10.48 13.28
CA VAL A 321 5.44 11.73 13.85
C VAL A 321 5.16 11.77 15.36
N ASP A 322 3.92 11.47 15.78
CA ASP A 322 3.53 11.44 17.18
C ASP A 322 4.26 10.34 17.96
N ALA A 323 4.39 9.14 17.39
CA ALA A 323 4.99 7.99 18.06
C ALA A 323 6.52 8.06 18.15
N PHE A 324 7.20 8.57 17.12
CA PHE A 324 8.66 8.49 17.01
C PHE A 324 9.37 9.86 16.99
N GLY A 325 8.60 10.96 16.98
CA GLY A 325 9.15 12.31 16.87
C GLY A 325 9.79 12.59 15.50
N TYR A 326 9.34 11.87 14.46
CA TYR A 326 9.87 12.04 13.11
C TYR A 326 9.58 13.44 12.55
N ASP A 327 10.50 13.92 11.72
CA ASP A 327 10.41 15.21 11.05
C ASP A 327 10.32 15.06 9.52
N LEU A 328 10.39 16.19 8.81
CA LEU A 328 10.35 16.20 7.34
C LEU A 328 11.52 15.45 6.69
N ASP A 329 12.67 15.33 7.34
CA ASP A 329 13.82 14.58 6.82
C ASP A 329 13.57 13.07 6.91
N ASP A 330 12.97 12.61 8.01
CA ASP A 330 12.53 11.22 8.15
C ASP A 330 11.42 10.88 7.16
N MET A 331 10.41 11.75 7.01
CA MET A 331 9.36 11.56 5.99
C MET A 331 9.93 11.50 4.57
N GLN A 332 10.88 12.38 4.24
CA GLN A 332 11.59 12.35 2.97
C GLN A 332 12.35 11.03 2.80
N TRP A 333 12.96 10.51 3.86
CA TRP A 333 13.68 9.23 3.82
C TRP A 333 12.76 8.05 3.50
N PHE A 334 11.59 7.96 4.14
CA PHE A 334 10.57 6.94 3.83
C PHE A 334 10.09 7.08 2.38
N THR A 335 9.76 8.30 1.96
CA THR A 335 9.28 8.59 0.60
C THR A 335 10.31 8.22 -0.47
N VAL A 336 11.58 8.56 -0.26
CA VAL A 336 12.66 8.19 -1.19
C VAL A 336 12.90 6.68 -1.20
N ASN A 337 12.78 6.00 -0.06
CA ASN A 337 12.85 4.53 -0.03
C ASN A 337 11.73 3.90 -0.83
N ALA A 338 10.50 4.40 -0.70
CA ALA A 338 9.36 3.96 -1.49
C ALA A 338 9.60 4.21 -2.98
N MET A 339 10.00 5.42 -3.39
CA MET A 339 10.24 5.69 -4.81
C MET A 339 11.37 4.84 -5.41
N LYS A 340 12.42 4.53 -4.63
CA LYS A 340 13.48 3.60 -5.08
C LYS A 340 13.04 2.14 -5.16
N SER A 341 11.86 1.80 -4.64
CA SER A 341 11.29 0.46 -4.60
C SER A 341 10.15 0.27 -5.60
N ALA A 342 9.62 1.36 -6.16
CA ALA A 342 8.62 1.32 -7.22
C ALA A 342 9.07 0.45 -8.40
N PHE A 343 8.09 -0.13 -9.11
CA PHE A 343 8.27 -1.03 -10.24
C PHE A 343 8.32 -0.33 -11.60
N ILE A 344 8.20 1.00 -11.63
CA ILE A 344 8.45 1.78 -12.85
C ILE A 344 9.96 1.86 -13.21
N PRO A 345 10.29 2.15 -14.49
CA PRO A 345 11.66 2.30 -14.97
C PRO A 345 12.57 3.19 -14.11
N PHE A 346 13.86 2.85 -14.07
CA PHE A 346 14.84 3.48 -13.18
C PHE A 346 15.00 4.99 -13.40
N ASP A 347 15.01 5.43 -14.66
CA ASP A 347 15.07 6.83 -15.05
C ASP A 347 13.84 7.61 -14.57
N GLU A 348 12.65 7.04 -14.68
CA GLU A 348 11.43 7.64 -14.16
C GLU A 348 11.43 7.75 -12.63
N ARG A 349 11.91 6.71 -11.92
CA ARG A 349 12.14 6.77 -10.46
C ARG A 349 13.13 7.86 -10.09
N LEU A 350 14.22 7.99 -10.85
CA LEU A 350 15.24 8.99 -10.60
C LEU A 350 14.70 10.41 -10.80
N ALA A 351 13.91 10.63 -11.84
CA ALA A 351 13.22 11.89 -12.10
C ALA A 351 12.26 12.22 -10.95
N MET A 352 11.39 11.29 -10.54
CA MET A 352 10.46 11.51 -9.42
C MET A 352 11.20 11.88 -8.12
N ILE A 353 12.33 11.21 -7.83
CA ILE A 353 13.15 11.51 -6.64
C ILE A 353 13.76 12.92 -6.71
N ASN A 354 14.36 13.29 -7.84
CA ASN A 354 15.19 14.49 -7.94
C ASN A 354 14.41 15.74 -8.34
N GLU A 355 13.29 15.59 -9.05
CA GLU A 355 12.53 16.71 -9.62
C GLU A 355 11.23 16.98 -8.86
N VAL A 356 10.68 15.99 -8.15
CA VAL A 356 9.41 16.14 -7.40
C VAL A 356 9.63 16.00 -5.90
N ILE A 357 10.13 14.85 -5.44
CA ILE A 357 10.18 14.51 -4.02
C ILE A 357 11.16 15.42 -3.27
N LYS A 358 12.46 15.39 -3.62
CA LYS A 358 13.46 16.21 -2.90
C LYS A 358 13.17 17.70 -2.98
N PRO A 359 12.78 18.29 -4.14
CA PRO A 359 12.41 19.70 -4.21
C PRO A 359 11.18 20.03 -3.35
N GLY A 360 10.15 19.18 -3.32
CA GLY A 360 8.96 19.43 -2.50
C GLY A 360 9.27 19.47 -1.00
N TYR A 361 10.07 18.52 -0.50
CA TYR A 361 10.53 18.57 0.89
C TYR A 361 11.46 19.76 1.18
N ALA A 362 12.32 20.15 0.23
CA ALA A 362 13.16 21.34 0.38
C ALA A 362 12.33 22.63 0.48
N ALA A 363 11.25 22.74 -0.30
CA ALA A 363 10.33 23.86 -0.24
C ALA A 363 9.63 23.94 1.13
N LEU A 364 9.10 22.81 1.63
CA LEU A 364 8.46 22.76 2.96
C LEU A 364 9.42 23.14 4.08
N ARG A 365 10.65 22.61 4.06
CA ARG A 365 11.69 22.99 5.03
C ARG A 365 12.12 24.45 4.93
N ALA A 366 11.88 25.13 3.82
CA ALA A 366 12.21 26.55 3.68
C ALA A 366 11.10 27.47 4.22
N GLU A 367 9.90 26.97 4.52
CA GLU A 367 8.75 27.81 4.90
C GLU A 367 8.97 28.61 6.19
N TRP A 368 9.77 28.11 7.15
CA TRP A 368 10.09 28.87 8.36
C TRP A 368 10.87 30.17 8.08
N LEU A 369 11.54 30.27 6.91
CA LEU A 369 12.18 31.51 6.46
C LEU A 369 11.16 32.54 5.97
N PHE A 370 9.93 32.12 5.68
CA PHE A 370 8.85 32.91 5.11
C PHE A 370 7.56 32.77 5.95
N PRO A 371 7.57 33.17 7.23
CA PRO A 371 6.38 33.06 8.08
C PRO A 371 5.21 33.81 7.41
N ARG A 372 4.11 33.10 7.18
CA ARG A 372 2.85 33.72 6.74
C ARG A 372 2.35 34.55 7.93
N GLY A 373 2.35 35.88 7.76
CA GLY A 373 1.98 36.85 8.79
C GLY A 373 0.51 36.84 9.16
#